data_AF-A0A8D8NSX1-F1
#
_entry.id   AF-A0A8D8NSX1-F1
#
_cell.length_a   1.000
_cell.length_b   1.000
_cell.length_c   1.000
_cell.angle_alpha   90.00
_cell.angle_beta   90.00
_cell.angle_gamma   90.00
#
_symmetry.space_group_name_H-M   'P 1'
#
loop_
_entity.id
_entity.type
_entity.pdbx_description
1 polymer ?
#
loop_
_entity_poly.entity_id
_entity_poly.type
_entity_poly.pdbx_seq_one_letter_code
_entity_poly.pdbx_strand_id
1 'polypeptide(L)'
;KNVSRLAKASFLSLACVVIILVAIVYKLLAGDYDVVPNTPESWRFAHSDLIPAVGIMAFAFMCHHNTFLVYQSMRNATMERWEKVTHLSVGFAWLVAACFGIAGYCTFRALSQGDLLENYCWDDDLMNFSRVLFSVSILLTFPIECFVSREIVRTQIKRFYSQEVVEYDTDKDPSHATGGEEDEKAVTTTLVIVFAAFIISPYTECLGPVLELNGLLAAIPLAYILPGLAYIQLSPHSLFSQEKLPAAGLVVFGTIVTICGAALLMPNLMGDCRTGIIMGYCRDDELSLNGTASALVTTTPACVTDRV
;
A
#
# COMPACT_ATOMS: atom_id res chain seq x y z
N LYS A 1 -9.82 -18.42 -17.57
CA LYS A 1 -8.93 -19.03 -16.54
C LYS A 1 -9.56 -18.84 -15.15
N ASN A 2 -9.56 -19.86 -14.28
CA ASN A 2 -10.40 -19.97 -13.07
C ASN A 2 -10.06 -18.96 -11.94
N VAL A 3 -10.70 -17.78 -11.95
CA VAL A 3 -10.63 -16.76 -10.88
C VAL A 3 -11.10 -17.30 -9.52
N SER A 4 -11.94 -18.34 -9.51
CA SER A 4 -12.47 -18.96 -8.28
C SER A 4 -11.41 -19.61 -7.37
N ARG A 5 -10.28 -20.06 -7.92
CA ARG A 5 -9.15 -20.57 -7.10
C ARG A 5 -8.38 -19.43 -6.43
N LEU A 6 -8.39 -18.25 -7.06
CA LEU A 6 -7.75 -17.03 -6.54
C LEU A 6 -8.49 -16.51 -5.31
N ALA A 7 -9.83 -16.58 -5.31
CA ALA A 7 -10.66 -16.17 -4.17
C ALA A 7 -10.30 -16.92 -2.87
N LYS A 8 -9.92 -18.20 -2.94
CA LYS A 8 -9.48 -18.97 -1.76
C LYS A 8 -8.14 -18.47 -1.21
N ALA A 9 -7.21 -18.14 -2.09
CA ALA A 9 -5.90 -17.58 -1.72
C ALA A 9 -6.06 -16.17 -1.10
N SER A 10 -6.92 -15.32 -1.69
CA SER A 10 -7.26 -14.00 -1.14
C SER A 10 -7.92 -14.09 0.24
N PHE A 11 -8.82 -15.06 0.44
CA PHE A 11 -9.43 -15.27 1.74
C PHE A 11 -8.41 -15.70 2.80
N LEU A 12 -7.45 -16.57 2.43
CA LEU A 12 -6.37 -16.96 3.32
C LEU A 12 -5.46 -15.77 3.68
N SER A 13 -5.08 -14.95 2.70
CA SER A 13 -4.32 -13.71 2.94
C SER A 13 -5.05 -12.76 3.89
N LEU A 14 -6.36 -12.57 3.70
CA LEU A 14 -7.17 -11.74 4.62
C LEU A 14 -7.18 -12.31 6.04
N ALA A 15 -7.30 -13.63 6.20
CA ALA A 15 -7.23 -14.26 7.51
C ALA A 15 -5.87 -14.02 8.20
N CYS A 16 -4.76 -14.10 7.45
CA CYS A 16 -3.43 -13.75 7.97
C CYS A 16 -3.38 -12.30 8.47
N VAL A 17 -3.91 -11.34 7.69
CA VAL A 17 -3.94 -9.91 8.09
C VAL A 17 -4.76 -9.69 9.36
N VAL A 18 -5.90 -10.35 9.50
CA VAL A 18 -6.73 -10.26 10.72
C VAL A 18 -6.00 -10.83 11.93
N ILE A 19 -5.28 -11.96 11.78
CA ILE A 19 -4.49 -12.53 12.88
C ILE A 19 -3.37 -11.58 13.30
N ILE A 20 -2.67 -10.96 12.36
CA ILE A 20 -1.63 -9.96 12.63
C ILE A 20 -2.23 -8.77 13.39
N LEU A 21 -3.40 -8.27 12.97
CA LEU A 21 -4.07 -7.17 13.67
C LEU A 21 -4.43 -7.56 15.11
N VAL A 22 -4.95 -8.76 15.33
CA VAL A 22 -5.26 -9.25 16.68
C VAL A 22 -3.99 -9.34 17.54
N ALA A 23 -2.87 -9.78 16.97
CA ALA A 23 -1.60 -9.85 17.68
C ALA A 23 -1.09 -8.45 18.09
N ILE A 24 -1.19 -7.46 17.20
CA ILE A 24 -0.81 -6.06 17.50
C ILE A 24 -1.71 -5.46 18.57
N VAL A 25 -3.03 -5.66 18.47
CA VAL A 25 -3.98 -5.19 19.50
C VAL A 25 -3.70 -5.87 20.83
N TYR A 26 -3.40 -7.17 20.84
CA TYR A 26 -3.01 -7.90 22.05
C TYR A 26 -1.76 -7.29 22.68
N LYS A 27 -0.72 -7.00 21.88
CA LYS A 27 0.52 -6.36 22.35
C LYS A 27 0.28 -4.97 22.95
N LEU A 28 -0.56 -4.17 22.32
CA LEU A 28 -0.99 -2.88 22.89
C LEU A 28 -1.68 -3.07 24.26
N LEU A 29 -2.58 -4.05 24.38
CA LEU A 29 -3.28 -4.32 25.64
C LEU A 29 -2.37 -4.95 26.71
N ALA A 30 -1.31 -5.66 26.30
CA ALA A 30 -0.34 -6.28 27.19
C ALA A 30 0.63 -5.28 27.84
N GLY A 31 0.72 -4.05 27.32
CA GLY A 31 1.53 -2.99 27.92
C GLY A 31 2.85 -2.71 27.20
N ASP A 32 3.06 -3.23 25.98
CA ASP A 32 4.31 -3.01 25.22
C ASP A 32 4.59 -1.52 24.91
N TYR A 33 3.63 -0.62 25.13
CA TYR A 33 3.86 0.83 25.05
C TYR A 33 4.70 1.39 26.21
N ASP A 34 4.87 0.65 27.31
CA ASP A 34 5.64 1.09 28.50
C ASP A 34 7.15 1.01 28.29
N VAL A 35 7.62 0.06 27.46
CA VAL A 35 9.04 -0.06 27.10
C VAL A 35 9.48 1.03 26.10
N VAL A 36 8.53 1.65 25.41
CA VAL A 36 8.80 2.69 24.42
C VAL A 36 8.94 4.06 25.11
N PRO A 37 10.10 4.73 25.01
CA PRO A 37 10.30 6.01 25.68
C PRO A 37 9.42 7.11 25.08
N ASN A 38 8.91 7.99 25.95
CA ASN A 38 8.19 9.18 25.50
C ASN A 38 9.16 10.24 24.99
N THR A 39 8.86 10.80 23.82
CA THR A 39 9.57 11.93 23.24
C THR A 39 8.65 13.15 23.19
N PRO A 40 9.17 14.38 23.08
CA PRO A 40 8.34 15.58 22.94
C PRO A 40 7.38 15.52 21.74
N GLU A 41 7.73 14.76 20.69
CA GLU A 41 6.95 14.64 19.46
C GLU A 41 5.88 13.52 19.52
N SER A 42 5.83 12.72 20.59
CA SER A 42 5.01 11.50 20.69
C SER A 42 3.50 11.67 20.50
N TRP A 43 2.97 12.89 20.72
CA TRP A 43 1.54 13.19 20.57
C TRP A 43 1.30 14.54 19.88
N ARG A 44 2.26 14.95 19.04
CA ARG A 44 2.14 16.21 18.30
C ARG A 44 1.04 16.07 17.23
N PHE A 45 0.08 16.99 17.27
CA PHE A 45 -1.10 16.94 16.38
C PHE A 45 -0.76 17.11 14.89
N ALA A 46 0.25 17.90 14.54
CA ALA A 46 0.58 18.21 13.15
C ALA A 46 2.09 18.21 12.90
N HIS A 47 2.49 17.50 11.84
CA HIS A 47 3.86 17.41 11.34
C HIS A 47 3.86 17.62 9.81
N SER A 48 5.01 18.03 9.24
CA SER A 48 5.15 18.25 7.78
C SER A 48 4.89 16.98 6.96
N ASP A 49 5.20 15.82 7.53
CA ASP A 49 4.99 14.50 6.92
C ASP A 49 3.52 14.12 6.75
N LEU A 50 2.59 14.93 7.27
CA LEU A 50 1.17 14.77 7.01
C LEU A 50 0.86 14.79 5.50
N ILE A 51 1.57 15.63 4.71
CA ILE A 51 1.31 15.76 3.27
C ILE A 51 1.75 14.49 2.52
N PRO A 52 2.99 13.98 2.66
CA PRO A 52 3.38 12.68 2.11
C PRO A 52 2.50 11.51 2.61
N ALA A 53 2.06 11.53 3.87
CA ALA A 53 1.18 10.50 4.42
C ALA A 53 -0.17 10.41 3.68
N VAL A 54 -0.69 11.51 3.12
CA VAL A 54 -1.86 11.47 2.23
C VAL A 54 -1.59 10.60 0.99
N GLY A 55 -0.35 10.61 0.47
CA GLY A 55 0.09 9.72 -0.59
C GLY A 55 0.00 8.24 -0.19
N ILE A 56 0.55 7.88 0.98
CA ILE A 56 0.47 6.51 1.51
C ILE A 56 -0.99 6.07 1.64
N MET A 57 -1.84 6.94 2.19
CA MET A 57 -3.27 6.65 2.35
C MET A 57 -3.97 6.49 1.00
N ALA A 58 -3.70 7.36 0.03
CA ALA A 58 -4.24 7.24 -1.33
C ALA A 58 -3.80 5.93 -2.00
N PHE A 59 -2.54 5.52 -1.79
CA PHE A 59 -2.03 4.25 -2.28
C PHE A 59 -2.72 3.05 -1.61
N ALA A 60 -2.85 3.06 -0.28
CA ALA A 60 -3.45 1.97 0.49
C ALA A 60 -4.90 1.69 0.10
N PHE A 61 -5.66 2.72 -0.29
CA PHE A 61 -7.04 2.59 -0.77
C PHE A 61 -7.16 2.53 -2.29
N MET A 62 -6.05 2.39 -3.03
CA MET A 62 -6.11 2.24 -4.48
C MET A 62 -6.58 0.83 -4.87
N CYS A 63 -7.75 0.76 -5.52
CA CYS A 63 -8.22 -0.46 -6.19
C CYS A 63 -8.71 -0.23 -7.63
N HIS A 64 -8.67 1.01 -8.12
CA HIS A 64 -9.24 1.46 -9.39
C HIS A 64 -8.78 0.65 -10.61
N HIS A 65 -7.53 0.21 -10.63
CA HIS A 65 -6.94 -0.55 -11.74
C HIS A 65 -7.54 -1.97 -11.87
N ASN A 66 -8.12 -2.50 -10.78
CA ASN A 66 -8.70 -3.84 -10.70
C ASN A 66 -10.22 -3.84 -10.69
N THR A 67 -10.85 -2.68 -10.49
CA THR A 67 -12.30 -2.50 -10.37
C THR A 67 -13.08 -3.19 -11.49
N PHE A 68 -12.68 -3.01 -12.75
CA PHE A 68 -13.39 -3.62 -13.88
C PHE A 68 -13.32 -5.15 -13.87
N LEU A 69 -12.14 -5.71 -13.57
CA LEU A 69 -11.95 -7.16 -13.47
C LEU A 69 -12.80 -7.75 -12.33
N VAL A 70 -12.85 -7.08 -11.18
CA VAL A 70 -13.66 -7.52 -10.04
C VAL A 70 -15.15 -7.42 -10.39
N TYR A 71 -15.61 -6.32 -10.99
CA TYR A 71 -17.01 -6.15 -11.40
C TYR A 71 -17.47 -7.26 -12.35
N GLN A 72 -16.68 -7.57 -13.38
CA GLN A 72 -16.98 -8.62 -14.35
C GLN A 72 -16.93 -10.03 -13.74
N SER A 73 -16.16 -10.24 -12.67
CA SER A 73 -16.08 -11.53 -11.97
C SER A 73 -17.27 -11.81 -11.04
N MET A 74 -18.08 -10.79 -10.72
CA MET A 74 -19.22 -10.93 -9.83
C MET A 74 -20.37 -11.71 -10.48
N ARG A 75 -20.99 -12.59 -9.70
CA ARG A 75 -22.20 -13.30 -10.14
C ARG A 75 -23.39 -12.34 -10.20
N ASN A 76 -24.02 -12.23 -11.37
CA ASN A 76 -25.14 -11.32 -11.63
C ASN A 76 -24.77 -9.87 -11.28
N ALA A 77 -23.75 -9.34 -11.96
CA ALA A 77 -23.27 -7.98 -11.77
C ALA A 77 -24.35 -6.95 -12.16
N THR A 78 -24.80 -6.17 -11.17
CA THR A 78 -25.67 -5.01 -11.35
C THR A 78 -25.08 -3.81 -10.62
N MET A 79 -25.39 -2.60 -11.06
CA MET A 79 -24.85 -1.37 -10.44
C MET A 79 -25.24 -1.25 -8.96
N GLU A 80 -26.49 -1.58 -8.59
CA GLU A 80 -26.94 -1.56 -7.20
C GLU A 80 -26.18 -2.53 -6.29
N ARG A 81 -25.81 -3.71 -6.81
CA ARG A 81 -25.02 -4.69 -6.05
C ARG A 81 -23.57 -4.25 -5.95
N TRP A 82 -23.02 -3.73 -7.03
CA TRP A 82 -21.68 -3.20 -7.07
C TRP A 82 -21.48 -2.06 -6.06
N GLU A 83 -22.42 -1.12 -5.99
CA GLU A 83 -22.41 -0.02 -5.04
C GLU A 83 -22.37 -0.53 -3.59
N LYS A 84 -23.29 -1.44 -3.23
CA LYS A 84 -23.35 -2.03 -1.89
C LYS A 84 -22.07 -2.78 -1.52
N VAL A 85 -21.56 -3.61 -2.42
CA VAL A 85 -20.32 -4.38 -2.20
C VAL A 85 -19.14 -3.42 -2.03
N THR A 86 -19.03 -2.40 -2.89
CA THR A 86 -17.94 -1.42 -2.82
C THR A 86 -17.94 -0.66 -1.51
N HIS A 87 -19.09 -0.12 -1.08
CA HIS A 87 -19.18 0.62 0.18
C HIS A 87 -18.86 -0.26 1.40
N LEU A 88 -19.37 -1.49 1.44
CA LEU A 88 -19.09 -2.41 2.54
C LEU A 88 -17.61 -2.81 2.57
N SER A 89 -17.01 -3.12 1.41
CA SER A 89 -15.60 -3.49 1.31
C SER A 89 -14.66 -2.35 1.67
N VAL A 90 -14.91 -1.14 1.16
CA VAL A 90 -14.09 0.04 1.48
C VAL A 90 -14.25 0.42 2.96
N GLY A 91 -15.47 0.38 3.51
CA GLY A 91 -15.71 0.66 4.92
C GLY A 91 -15.02 -0.35 5.84
N PHE A 92 -15.03 -1.63 5.50
CA PHE A 92 -14.29 -2.66 6.22
C PHE A 92 -12.78 -2.46 6.13
N ALA A 93 -12.24 -2.18 4.94
CA ALA A 93 -10.82 -1.89 4.75
C ALA A 93 -10.37 -0.66 5.56
N TRP A 94 -11.20 0.38 5.59
CA TRP A 94 -10.97 1.57 6.40
C TRP A 94 -10.90 1.25 7.89
N LEU A 95 -11.84 0.45 8.40
CA LEU A 95 -11.84 0.04 9.81
C LEU A 95 -10.56 -0.72 10.17
N VAL A 96 -10.17 -1.69 9.33
CA VAL A 96 -8.94 -2.47 9.54
C VAL A 96 -7.71 -1.56 9.53
N ALA A 97 -7.58 -0.67 8.55
CA ALA A 97 -6.47 0.28 8.45
C ALA A 97 -6.42 1.24 9.65
N ALA A 98 -7.58 1.75 10.09
CA ALA A 98 -7.67 2.59 11.28
C ALA A 98 -7.22 1.84 12.54
N CYS A 99 -7.61 0.58 12.72
CA CYS A 99 -7.15 -0.24 13.84
C CYS A 99 -5.63 -0.45 13.82
N PHE A 100 -5.03 -0.75 12.66
CA PHE A 100 -3.56 -0.85 12.53
C PHE A 100 -2.88 0.48 12.89
N GLY A 101 -3.35 1.59 12.32
CA GLY A 101 -2.76 2.92 12.55
C GLY A 101 -2.87 3.36 14.00
N ILE A 102 -4.05 3.22 14.61
CA ILE A 102 -4.29 3.60 16.01
C ILE A 102 -3.47 2.71 16.95
N ALA A 103 -3.53 1.39 16.78
CA ALA A 103 -2.83 0.48 17.69
C ALA A 103 -1.30 0.61 17.57
N GLY A 104 -0.79 0.73 16.34
CA GLY A 104 0.63 0.95 16.09
C GLY A 104 1.13 2.28 16.65
N TYR A 105 0.42 3.38 16.39
CA TYR A 105 0.84 4.69 16.89
C TYR A 105 0.74 4.81 18.41
N CYS A 106 -0.31 4.25 19.04
CA CYS A 106 -0.41 4.22 20.50
C CYS A 106 0.74 3.45 21.15
N THR A 107 1.30 2.44 20.47
CA THR A 107 2.42 1.65 20.98
C THR A 107 3.75 2.39 20.81
N PHE A 108 4.07 2.81 19.58
CA PHE A 108 5.41 3.30 19.21
C PHE A 108 5.56 4.82 19.17
N ARG A 109 4.45 5.55 19.09
CA ARG A 109 4.41 7.03 19.11
C ARG A 109 5.31 7.62 18.01
N ALA A 110 6.13 8.63 18.33
CA ALA A 110 7.06 9.26 17.39
C ALA A 110 8.18 8.35 16.87
N LEU A 111 8.39 7.16 17.44
CA LEU A 111 9.40 6.22 17.00
C LEU A 111 8.88 5.23 15.94
N SER A 112 7.64 5.38 15.50
CA SER A 112 7.04 4.49 14.50
C SER A 112 7.79 4.53 13.16
N GLN A 113 8.28 3.37 12.72
CA GLN A 113 8.86 3.17 11.40
C GLN A 113 7.79 2.92 10.32
N GLY A 114 8.18 3.07 9.04
CA GLY A 114 7.30 2.86 7.89
C GLY A 114 6.80 1.43 7.72
N ASP A 115 7.52 0.44 8.24
CA ASP A 115 7.00 -0.91 8.48
C ASP A 115 6.69 -1.06 9.97
N LEU A 116 5.41 -1.29 10.29
CA LEU A 116 4.96 -1.41 11.67
C LEU A 116 5.61 -2.60 12.38
N LEU A 117 5.82 -3.73 11.69
CA LEU A 117 6.36 -4.94 12.29
C LEU A 117 7.85 -4.82 12.63
N GLU A 118 8.57 -3.88 12.01
CA GLU A 118 9.99 -3.63 12.30
C GLU A 118 10.19 -2.95 13.67
N ASN A 119 9.14 -2.30 14.20
CA ASN A 119 9.20 -1.66 15.52
C ASN A 119 9.20 -2.67 16.68
N TYR A 120 8.75 -3.90 16.46
CA TYR A 120 8.76 -4.94 17.49
C TYR A 120 10.14 -5.61 17.59
N CYS A 121 10.53 -6.06 18.78
CA CYS A 121 11.83 -6.68 18.97
C CYS A 121 11.91 -8.08 18.33
N TRP A 122 13.13 -8.58 18.11
CA TRP A 122 13.37 -9.91 17.53
C TRP A 122 13.22 -11.05 18.55
N ASP A 123 13.20 -10.76 19.85
CA ASP A 123 12.96 -11.78 20.89
C ASP A 123 11.47 -12.16 21.03
N ASP A 124 10.58 -11.43 20.34
CA ASP A 124 9.14 -11.58 20.45
C ASP A 124 8.63 -12.64 19.47
N ASP A 125 8.43 -13.87 19.98
CA ASP A 125 7.94 -15.00 19.20
C ASP A 125 6.59 -14.74 18.52
N LEU A 126 5.67 -14.00 19.16
CA LEU A 126 4.35 -13.70 18.59
C LEU A 126 4.49 -12.75 17.40
N MET A 127 5.38 -11.75 17.51
CA MET A 127 5.65 -10.81 16.42
C MET A 127 6.48 -11.46 15.30
N ASN A 128 7.43 -12.34 15.64
CA ASN A 128 8.13 -13.16 14.66
C ASN A 128 7.16 -14.05 13.86
N PHE A 129 6.21 -14.69 14.53
CA PHE A 129 5.14 -15.42 13.86
C PHE A 129 4.30 -14.51 12.94
N SER A 130 3.98 -13.29 13.41
CA SER A 130 3.26 -12.29 12.61
C SER A 130 4.05 -11.84 11.36
N ARG A 131 5.37 -11.73 11.43
CA ARG A 131 6.26 -11.47 10.26
C ARG A 131 6.19 -12.59 9.23
N VAL A 132 6.14 -13.85 9.67
CA VAL A 132 5.93 -15.00 8.78
C VAL A 132 4.56 -14.95 8.12
N LEU A 133 3.49 -14.67 8.88
CA LEU A 133 2.14 -14.51 8.33
C LEU A 133 2.05 -13.35 7.33
N PHE A 134 2.73 -12.24 7.61
CA PHE A 134 2.79 -11.11 6.70
C PHE A 134 3.47 -11.51 5.39
N SER A 135 4.58 -12.24 5.46
CA SER A 135 5.30 -12.77 4.29
C SER A 135 4.41 -13.72 3.46
N VAL A 136 3.66 -14.61 4.11
CA VAL A 136 2.69 -15.51 3.44
C VAL A 136 1.59 -14.70 2.77
N SER A 137 1.06 -13.68 3.44
CA SER A 137 0.03 -12.81 2.86
C SER A 137 0.52 -12.11 1.59
N ILE A 138 1.72 -11.52 1.61
CA ILE A 138 2.33 -10.87 0.45
C ILE A 138 2.57 -11.88 -0.69
N LEU A 139 3.06 -13.09 -0.38
CA LEU A 139 3.25 -14.17 -1.35
C LEU A 139 1.94 -14.57 -2.04
N LEU A 140 0.82 -14.57 -1.31
CA LEU A 140 -0.50 -14.92 -1.86
C LEU A 140 -1.09 -13.80 -2.73
N THR A 141 -0.73 -12.54 -2.46
CA THR A 141 -1.20 -11.37 -3.23
C THR A 141 -0.37 -11.14 -4.50
N PHE A 142 0.93 -11.42 -4.46
CA PHE A 142 1.85 -11.17 -5.59
C PHE A 142 1.40 -11.75 -6.95
N PRO A 143 0.86 -13.00 -7.03
CA PRO A 143 0.35 -13.53 -8.30
C PRO A 143 -0.85 -12.77 -8.86
N ILE A 144 -1.69 -12.19 -7.99
CA ILE A 144 -2.87 -11.40 -8.38
C ILE A 144 -2.38 -10.11 -9.05
N GLU A 145 -1.45 -9.40 -8.42
CA GLU A 145 -0.88 -8.16 -8.95
C GLU A 145 -0.11 -8.40 -10.26
N CYS A 146 0.63 -9.50 -10.35
CA CYS A 146 1.28 -9.92 -11.60
C CYS A 146 0.27 -10.19 -12.72
N PHE A 147 -0.87 -10.80 -12.39
CA PHE A 147 -1.93 -11.08 -13.36
C PHE A 147 -2.50 -9.79 -13.94
N VAL A 148 -2.79 -8.81 -13.09
CA VAL A 148 -3.32 -7.52 -13.54
C VAL A 148 -2.26 -6.75 -14.33
N SER A 149 -1.03 -6.66 -13.79
CA SER A 149 0.08 -5.96 -14.45
C SER A 149 0.31 -6.50 -15.86
N ARG A 150 0.24 -7.83 -16.04
CA ARG A 150 0.31 -8.46 -17.36
C ARG A 150 -0.83 -8.01 -18.28
N GLU A 151 -2.07 -7.96 -17.78
CA GLU A 151 -3.22 -7.57 -18.60
C GLU A 151 -3.12 -6.13 -19.09
N ILE A 152 -2.66 -5.22 -18.22
CA ILE A 152 -2.39 -3.83 -18.57
C ILE A 152 -1.28 -3.74 -19.61
N VAL A 153 -0.14 -4.41 -19.36
CA VAL A 153 1.00 -4.41 -20.30
C VAL A 153 0.59 -4.97 -21.67
N ARG A 154 -0.15 -6.09 -21.71
CA ARG A 154 -0.65 -6.69 -22.96
C ARG A 154 -1.58 -5.73 -23.70
N THR A 155 -2.48 -5.07 -22.99
CA THR A 155 -3.41 -4.08 -23.56
C THR A 155 -2.65 -2.90 -24.16
N GLN A 156 -1.65 -2.37 -23.45
CA GLN A 156 -0.83 -1.26 -23.94
C GLN A 156 0.00 -1.67 -25.16
N ILE A 157 0.69 -2.82 -25.12
CA ILE A 157 1.47 -3.33 -26.25
C ILE A 157 0.58 -3.49 -27.49
N LYS A 158 -0.59 -4.11 -27.37
CA LYS A 158 -1.54 -4.24 -28.48
C LYS A 158 -1.97 -2.88 -29.04
N ARG A 159 -2.27 -1.92 -28.16
CA ARG A 159 -2.64 -0.56 -28.56
C ARG A 159 -1.52 0.15 -29.32
N PHE A 160 -0.26 -0.02 -28.89
CA PHE A 160 0.90 0.58 -29.55
C PHE A 160 1.25 -0.06 -30.89
N TYR A 161 1.15 -1.39 -31.01
CA TYR A 161 1.54 -2.10 -32.23
C TYR A 161 0.44 -2.22 -33.28
N SER A 162 -0.84 -2.35 -32.88
CA SER A 162 -1.89 -2.74 -33.82
C SER A 162 -2.72 -1.56 -34.36
N GLN A 163 -2.70 -0.37 -33.74
CA GLN A 163 -3.56 0.79 -34.07
C GLN A 163 -5.02 0.42 -34.40
N GLU A 164 -5.51 -0.71 -33.90
CA GLU A 164 -6.86 -1.20 -34.05
C GLU A 164 -7.52 -1.00 -32.69
N VAL A 165 -8.72 -0.41 -32.71
CA VAL A 165 -9.53 -0.25 -31.50
C VAL A 165 -9.66 -1.65 -30.88
N VAL A 166 -9.25 -1.79 -29.62
CA VAL A 166 -9.40 -3.05 -28.88
C VAL A 166 -10.90 -3.29 -28.75
N GLU A 167 -11.46 -4.01 -29.71
CA GLU A 167 -12.76 -4.62 -29.57
C GLU A 167 -12.60 -5.67 -28.47
N TYR A 168 -13.32 -5.46 -27.36
CA TYR A 168 -13.41 -6.43 -26.29
C TYR A 168 -14.19 -7.61 -26.86
N ASP A 169 -13.47 -8.51 -27.53
CA ASP A 169 -14.02 -9.65 -28.24
C ASP A 169 -14.70 -10.57 -27.23
N THR A 170 -16.03 -10.41 -27.14
CA THR A 170 -16.87 -11.07 -26.14
C THR A 170 -17.25 -12.49 -26.58
N ASP A 171 -16.75 -12.94 -27.75
CA ASP A 171 -17.28 -14.12 -28.44
C ASP A 171 -16.19 -15.11 -28.92
N LYS A 172 -15.02 -15.13 -28.27
CA LYS A 172 -14.11 -16.27 -28.46
C LYS A 172 -14.55 -17.46 -27.62
N ASP A 173 -15.28 -18.35 -28.28
CA ASP A 173 -15.55 -19.72 -27.83
C ASP A 173 -14.23 -20.36 -27.33
N PRO A 174 -14.14 -20.76 -26.03
CA PRO A 174 -12.91 -21.26 -25.42
C PRO A 174 -12.43 -22.60 -26.01
N SER A 175 -13.19 -23.19 -26.95
CA SER A 175 -12.88 -24.46 -27.60
C SER A 175 -11.98 -24.33 -28.85
N HIS A 176 -11.84 -23.14 -29.45
CA HIS A 176 -11.12 -22.95 -30.72
C HIS A 176 -9.96 -21.94 -30.68
N ALA A 177 -9.59 -21.44 -29.50
CA ALA A 177 -8.34 -20.69 -29.37
C ALA A 177 -7.15 -21.65 -29.48
N THR A 178 -6.28 -21.43 -30.47
CA THR A 178 -4.92 -21.96 -30.57
C THR A 178 -4.13 -21.56 -29.31
N GLY A 179 -4.39 -22.26 -28.20
CA GLY A 179 -4.03 -21.86 -26.84
C GLY A 179 -2.54 -21.94 -26.51
N GLY A 180 -1.68 -22.36 -27.45
CA GLY A 180 -0.24 -22.40 -27.25
C GLY A 180 0.42 -21.03 -27.39
N GLU A 181 0.07 -20.26 -28.43
CA GLU A 181 0.79 -19.04 -28.78
C GLU A 181 0.40 -17.84 -27.90
N GLU A 182 -0.85 -17.80 -27.41
CA GLU A 182 -1.29 -16.78 -26.46
C GLU A 182 -0.75 -17.03 -25.04
N ASP A 183 -0.58 -18.29 -24.66
CA ASP A 183 -0.02 -18.68 -23.35
C ASP A 183 1.50 -18.47 -23.30
N GLU A 184 2.23 -18.73 -24.39
CA GLU A 184 3.68 -18.45 -24.44
C GLU A 184 3.98 -16.95 -24.28
N LYS A 185 3.27 -16.09 -25.01
CA LYS A 185 3.39 -14.62 -24.87
C LYS A 185 2.99 -14.14 -23.47
N ALA A 186 1.99 -14.77 -22.86
CA ALA A 186 1.56 -14.44 -21.49
C ALA A 186 2.60 -14.87 -20.44
N VAL A 187 3.23 -16.03 -20.59
CA VAL A 187 4.30 -16.52 -19.71
C VAL A 187 5.52 -15.61 -19.83
N THR A 188 5.96 -15.28 -21.04
CA THR A 188 7.10 -14.39 -21.27
C THR A 188 6.88 -13.01 -20.63
N THR A 189 5.69 -12.43 -20.80
CA THR A 189 5.36 -11.13 -20.19
C THR A 189 5.42 -11.20 -18.66
N THR A 190 4.86 -12.26 -18.05
CA THR A 190 4.94 -12.45 -16.59
C THR A 190 6.39 -12.64 -16.12
N LEU A 191 7.21 -13.41 -16.84
CA LEU A 191 8.62 -13.60 -16.49
C LEU A 191 9.39 -12.29 -16.53
N VAL A 192 9.15 -11.43 -17.52
CA VAL A 192 9.77 -10.10 -17.61
C VAL A 192 9.39 -9.23 -16.42
N ILE A 193 8.09 -9.19 -16.06
CA ILE A 193 7.61 -8.42 -14.90
C ILE A 193 8.26 -8.90 -13.61
N VAL A 194 8.27 -10.21 -13.36
CA VAL A 194 8.85 -10.80 -12.13
C VAL A 194 10.35 -10.59 -12.08
N PHE A 195 11.06 -10.77 -13.21
CA PHE A 195 12.49 -10.55 -13.28
C PHE A 195 12.85 -9.07 -13.04
N ALA A 196 12.12 -8.14 -13.65
CA ALA A 196 12.31 -6.71 -13.38
C ALA A 196 12.09 -6.36 -11.91
N ALA A 197 11.03 -6.89 -11.29
CA ALA A 197 10.77 -6.69 -9.85
C ALA A 197 11.90 -7.27 -8.99
N PHE A 198 12.42 -8.45 -9.32
CA PHE A 198 13.54 -9.07 -8.62
C PHE A 198 14.82 -8.21 -8.71
N ILE A 199 15.08 -7.61 -9.88
CA ILE A 199 16.23 -6.72 -10.07
C ILE A 199 16.06 -5.42 -9.30
N ILE A 200 14.85 -4.83 -9.22
CA ILE A 200 14.60 -3.57 -8.51
C ILE A 200 14.65 -3.76 -6.99
N SER A 201 14.15 -4.89 -6.49
CA SER A 201 14.06 -5.22 -5.05
C SER A 201 15.32 -4.88 -4.22
N PRO A 202 16.56 -5.30 -4.60
CA PRO A 202 17.76 -5.00 -3.82
C PRO A 202 18.18 -3.52 -3.84
N TYR A 203 17.65 -2.70 -4.75
CA TYR A 203 17.96 -1.27 -4.80
C TYR A 203 17.01 -0.43 -3.94
N THR A 204 15.88 -1.00 -3.51
CA THR A 204 14.88 -0.30 -2.71
C THR A 204 14.86 -0.86 -1.30
N GLU A 205 15.59 -0.21 -0.39
CA GLU A 205 15.63 -0.64 1.01
C GLU A 205 14.48 -0.03 1.83
N CYS A 206 13.77 0.97 1.32
CA CYS A 206 12.86 1.79 2.12
C CYS A 206 11.40 1.64 1.71
N LEU A 207 10.61 0.96 2.55
CA LEU A 207 9.18 0.77 2.29
C LEU A 207 8.41 2.10 2.28
N GLY A 208 8.56 2.93 3.33
CA GLY A 208 7.81 4.19 3.49
C GLY A 208 7.92 5.15 2.30
N PRO A 209 9.13 5.62 1.94
CA PRO A 209 9.35 6.50 0.79
C PRO A 209 8.84 5.94 -0.55
N VAL A 210 8.95 4.62 -0.76
CA VAL A 210 8.43 3.96 -1.98
C VAL A 210 6.90 4.01 -2.01
N LEU A 211 6.24 3.75 -0.88
CA LEU A 211 4.78 3.87 -0.76
C LEU A 211 4.31 5.32 -0.93
N GLU A 212 5.02 6.29 -0.36
CA GLU A 212 4.75 7.73 -0.52
C GLU A 212 4.87 8.15 -2.00
N LEU A 213 5.97 7.78 -2.65
CA LEU A 213 6.21 8.10 -4.05
C LEU A 213 5.12 7.53 -4.96
N ASN A 214 4.77 6.27 -4.76
CA ASN A 214 3.74 5.62 -5.56
C ASN A 214 2.35 6.22 -5.31
N GLY A 215 2.07 6.60 -4.07
CA GLY A 215 0.87 7.35 -3.70
C GLY A 215 0.76 8.69 -4.40
N LEU A 216 1.83 9.48 -4.36
CA LEU A 216 1.86 10.84 -4.93
C LEU A 216 1.81 10.83 -6.46
N LEU A 217 2.52 9.91 -7.11
CA LEU A 217 2.66 9.89 -8.57
C LEU A 217 1.64 9.01 -9.30
N ALA A 218 1.15 7.94 -8.68
CA ALA A 218 0.17 7.05 -9.30
C ALA A 218 -1.21 7.18 -8.66
N ALA A 219 -1.31 7.06 -7.34
CA ALA A 219 -2.59 6.98 -6.66
C ALA A 219 -3.40 8.27 -6.73
N ILE A 220 -2.79 9.38 -6.36
CA ILE A 220 -3.47 10.67 -6.32
C ILE A 220 -3.97 11.08 -7.71
N PRO A 221 -3.16 10.98 -8.78
CA PRO A 221 -3.64 11.26 -10.12
C PRO A 221 -4.80 10.36 -10.57
N LEU A 222 -4.73 9.05 -10.31
CA LEU A 222 -5.76 8.09 -10.72
C LEU A 222 -7.07 8.26 -9.94
N ALA A 223 -7.00 8.53 -8.63
CA ALA A 223 -8.18 8.55 -7.77
C ALA A 223 -8.79 9.94 -7.59
N TYR A 224 -8.01 11.01 -7.71
CA TYR A 224 -8.47 12.38 -7.43
C TYR A 224 -8.48 13.25 -8.70
N ILE A 225 -7.39 13.28 -9.46
CA ILE A 225 -7.24 14.22 -10.58
C ILE A 225 -8.04 13.76 -11.81
N LEU A 226 -7.79 12.55 -12.30
CA LEU A 226 -8.41 12.03 -13.52
C LEU A 226 -9.95 11.94 -13.44
N PRO A 227 -10.57 11.36 -12.40
CA PRO A 227 -12.03 11.32 -12.32
C PRO A 227 -12.63 12.72 -12.18
N GLY A 228 -11.98 13.63 -11.45
CA GLY A 228 -12.40 15.02 -11.33
C GLY A 228 -12.38 15.74 -12.69
N LEU A 229 -11.29 15.60 -13.45
CA LEU A 229 -11.18 16.18 -14.79
C LEU A 229 -12.18 15.57 -15.78
N ALA A 230 -12.37 14.25 -15.75
CA ALA A 230 -13.33 13.57 -16.60
C ALA A 230 -14.76 14.05 -16.32
N TYR A 231 -15.14 14.18 -15.04
CA TYR A 231 -16.45 14.71 -14.66
C TYR A 231 -16.65 16.15 -15.15
N ILE A 232 -15.64 17.01 -14.99
CA ILE A 232 -15.69 18.41 -15.43
C ILE A 232 -15.84 18.51 -16.96
N GLN A 233 -15.16 17.66 -17.71
CA GLN A 233 -15.21 17.65 -19.18
C GLN A 233 -16.52 17.07 -19.74
N LEU A 234 -17.07 16.04 -19.10
CA LEU A 234 -18.28 15.35 -19.56
C LEU A 234 -19.57 16.08 -19.18
N SER A 235 -19.56 16.86 -18.09
CA SER A 235 -20.74 17.58 -17.64
C SER A 235 -20.94 18.90 -18.42
N PRO A 236 -22.16 19.24 -18.86
CA PRO A 236 -22.40 20.42 -19.70
C PRO A 236 -22.47 21.75 -18.92
N HIS A 237 -22.39 21.73 -17.60
CA HIS A 237 -22.53 22.92 -16.76
C HIS A 237 -21.31 23.86 -16.81
N SER A 238 -21.46 25.11 -16.33
CA SER A 238 -20.34 26.03 -16.13
C SER A 238 -19.37 25.50 -15.06
N LEU A 239 -18.08 25.85 -15.16
CA LEU A 239 -17.03 25.43 -14.21
C LEU A 239 -17.32 25.85 -12.76
N PHE A 240 -18.07 26.94 -12.57
CA PHE A 240 -18.44 27.47 -11.25
C PHE A 240 -19.83 27.02 -10.77
N SER A 241 -20.43 26.01 -11.41
CA SER A 241 -21.68 25.42 -10.91
C SER A 241 -21.43 24.67 -9.59
N GLN A 242 -22.42 24.69 -8.68
CA GLN A 242 -22.36 23.93 -7.41
C GLN A 242 -22.12 22.43 -7.61
N GLU A 243 -22.48 21.90 -8.77
CA GLU A 243 -22.26 20.50 -9.13
C GLU A 243 -20.81 20.18 -9.52
N LYS A 244 -20.08 21.13 -10.11
CA LYS A 244 -18.68 20.94 -10.53
C LYS A 244 -17.66 21.34 -9.48
N LEU A 245 -18.07 22.18 -8.51
CA LEU A 245 -17.20 22.64 -7.42
C LEU A 245 -16.54 21.48 -6.64
N PRO A 246 -17.24 20.39 -6.26
CA PRO A 246 -16.60 19.25 -5.60
C PRO A 246 -15.52 18.58 -6.47
N ALA A 247 -15.80 18.39 -7.77
CA ALA A 247 -14.86 17.79 -8.71
C ALA A 247 -13.63 18.69 -8.94
N ALA A 248 -13.84 20.01 -9.05
CA ALA A 248 -12.74 20.99 -9.15
C ALA A 248 -11.89 21.00 -7.87
N GLY A 249 -12.53 20.94 -6.70
CA GLY A 249 -11.85 20.83 -5.41
C GLY A 249 -10.98 19.57 -5.31
N LEU A 250 -11.47 18.43 -5.82
CA LEU A 250 -10.73 17.16 -5.87
C LEU A 250 -9.45 17.27 -6.72
N VAL A 251 -9.55 17.91 -7.89
CA VAL A 251 -8.41 18.14 -8.79
C VAL A 251 -7.38 19.08 -8.16
N VAL A 252 -7.83 20.18 -7.57
CA VAL A 252 -6.95 21.15 -6.90
C VAL A 252 -6.25 20.51 -5.71
N PHE A 253 -7.00 19.80 -4.85
CA PHE A 253 -6.45 19.07 -3.72
C PHE A 253 -5.40 18.05 -4.16
N GLY A 254 -5.74 17.18 -5.13
CA GLY A 254 -4.82 16.18 -5.64
C GLY A 254 -3.54 16.80 -6.22
N THR A 255 -3.69 17.89 -6.98
CA THR A 255 -2.53 18.59 -7.58
C THR A 255 -1.63 19.22 -6.52
N ILE A 256 -2.22 19.89 -5.51
CA ILE A 256 -1.45 20.48 -4.40
C ILE A 256 -0.72 19.40 -3.61
N VAL A 257 -1.40 18.32 -3.24
CA VAL A 257 -0.78 17.24 -2.47
C VAL A 257 0.32 16.55 -3.26
N THR A 258 0.13 16.27 -4.56
CA THR A 258 1.19 15.69 -5.40
C THR A 258 2.40 16.60 -5.48
N ILE A 259 2.23 17.91 -5.70
CA ILE A 259 3.36 18.86 -5.83
C ILE A 259 4.08 19.03 -4.48
N CYS A 260 3.33 19.35 -3.42
CA CYS A 260 3.90 19.57 -2.09
C CYS A 260 4.51 18.30 -1.51
N GLY A 261 3.83 17.16 -1.66
CA GLY A 261 4.34 15.87 -1.19
C GLY A 261 5.61 15.45 -1.93
N ALA A 262 5.66 15.63 -3.25
CA ALA A 262 6.88 15.33 -4.02
C ALA A 262 8.05 16.24 -3.62
N ALA A 263 7.77 17.53 -3.34
CA ALA A 263 8.79 18.46 -2.87
C ALA A 263 9.34 18.09 -1.48
N LEU A 264 8.48 17.61 -0.57
CA LEU A 264 8.86 17.16 0.77
C LEU A 264 9.55 15.79 0.76
N LEU A 265 9.22 14.92 -0.20
CA LEU A 265 9.82 13.60 -0.33
C LEU A 265 11.24 13.62 -0.94
N MET A 266 11.52 14.58 -1.83
CA MET A 266 12.81 14.67 -2.54
C MET A 266 14.05 14.62 -1.61
N PRO A 267 14.10 15.37 -0.49
CA PRO A 267 15.18 15.26 0.48
C PRO A 267 15.27 13.88 1.14
N ASN A 268 14.12 13.30 1.51
CA ASN A 268 14.04 12.01 2.20
C ASN A 268 14.47 10.83 1.30
N LEU A 269 14.27 10.95 -0.01
CA LEU A 269 14.70 9.94 -0.99
C LEU A 269 16.23 9.90 -1.16
N MET A 270 16.93 11.00 -0.88
CA MET A 270 18.39 11.11 -0.98
C MET A 270 19.11 10.83 0.34
N GLY A 271 18.37 10.60 1.44
CA GLY A 271 18.92 10.26 2.74
C GLY A 271 19.36 8.80 2.85
N ASP A 272 20.32 8.52 3.74
CA ASP A 272 20.73 7.17 4.10
C ASP A 272 19.60 6.48 4.88
N CYS A 273 18.77 5.71 4.18
CA CYS A 273 17.73 4.91 4.80
C CYS A 273 18.23 3.46 4.85
N ARG A 274 18.61 3.01 6.05
CA ARG A 274 19.09 1.64 6.32
C ARG A 274 17.99 0.79 6.93
N THR A 275 17.82 -0.43 6.42
CA THR A 275 16.97 -1.47 7.03
C THR A 275 17.69 -2.20 8.16
N GLY A 276 16.93 -2.82 9.07
CA GLY A 276 17.48 -3.60 10.19
C GLY A 276 18.00 -2.73 11.36
N ILE A 277 17.52 -1.50 11.48
CA ILE A 277 17.81 -0.67 12.66
C ILE A 277 17.02 -1.24 13.83
N ILE A 278 17.71 -2.01 14.68
CA ILE A 278 17.15 -2.48 15.95
C ILE A 278 16.86 -1.26 16.82
N MET A 279 15.60 -1.13 17.24
CA MET A 279 15.13 -0.01 18.04
C MET A 279 15.86 0.03 19.39
N GLY A 280 16.16 1.23 19.90
CA GLY A 280 16.96 1.41 21.12
C GLY A 280 16.37 0.68 22.33
N TYR A 281 15.04 0.69 22.47
CA TYR A 281 14.34 -0.01 23.55
C TYR A 281 14.41 -1.54 23.44
N CYS A 282 14.72 -2.11 22.28
CA CYS A 282 14.98 -3.54 22.13
C CYS A 282 16.37 -3.96 22.62
N ARG A 283 17.33 -3.02 22.68
CA ARG A 283 18.70 -3.28 23.15
C ARG A 283 18.81 -3.25 24.67
N ASP A 284 17.98 -2.43 25.32
CA ASP A 284 17.98 -2.29 26.78
C ASP A 284 17.43 -3.54 27.49
N ASP A 285 16.54 -4.30 26.84
CA ASP A 285 16.07 -5.61 27.35
C ASP A 285 17.19 -6.68 27.32
N GLU A 286 18.07 -6.69 26.30
CA GLU A 286 19.23 -7.60 26.31
C GLU A 286 20.24 -7.26 27.42
N LEU A 287 20.39 -5.97 27.77
CA LEU A 287 21.30 -5.51 28.84
C LEU A 287 20.74 -5.79 30.25
N SER A 288 19.41 -5.76 30.41
CA SER A 288 18.75 -6.10 31.68
C SER A 288 18.81 -7.61 31.98
N LEU A 289 18.80 -8.46 30.94
CA LEU A 289 18.96 -9.92 31.04
C LEU A 289 20.41 -10.38 31.26
N ASN A 290 21.42 -9.65 30.77
CA ASN A 290 22.84 -10.05 30.86
C ASN A 290 23.66 -9.38 31.98
N GLY A 291 23.02 -8.70 32.94
CA GLY A 291 23.62 -8.39 34.24
C GLY A 291 24.92 -7.57 34.22
N THR A 292 25.16 -6.75 33.21
CA THR A 292 26.32 -5.84 33.20
C THR A 292 25.85 -4.38 33.13
N ALA A 293 25.66 -3.81 34.31
CA ALA A 293 25.58 -2.36 34.47
C ALA A 293 26.96 -1.76 34.15
N SER A 294 27.13 -1.19 32.95
CA SER A 294 28.26 -0.31 32.64
C SER A 294 27.95 0.63 31.48
N ALA A 295 27.97 1.92 31.83
CA ALA A 295 28.17 3.09 30.97
C ALA A 295 27.09 3.41 29.92
N LEU A 296 26.26 4.38 30.31
CA LEU A 296 25.61 5.39 29.48
C LEU A 296 26.48 5.77 28.25
N VAL A 297 26.13 5.23 27.07
CA VAL A 297 26.57 5.76 25.79
C VAL A 297 25.34 6.28 25.07
N THR A 298 25.15 7.59 25.18
CA THR A 298 24.21 8.39 24.40
C THR A 298 24.69 8.41 22.95
N THR A 299 24.51 7.32 22.21
CA THR A 299 24.48 7.37 20.75
C THR A 299 23.03 7.37 20.35
N THR A 300 22.47 8.58 20.28
CA THR A 300 21.29 8.87 19.47
C THR A 300 21.48 8.22 18.09
N PRO A 301 20.57 7.36 17.61
CA PRO A 301 20.57 7.03 16.20
C PRO A 301 20.33 8.34 15.46
N ALA A 302 21.24 8.68 14.56
CA ALA A 302 21.24 9.89 13.75
C ALA A 302 20.13 9.90 12.68
N CYS A 303 18.90 9.49 13.06
CA CYS A 303 17.68 9.68 12.25
C CYS A 303 16.74 10.73 12.86
N VAL A 304 17.15 11.43 13.93
CA VAL A 304 16.37 12.53 14.55
C VAL A 304 17.09 13.89 14.39
N THR A 305 18.17 13.96 13.61
CA THR A 305 18.94 15.20 13.41
C THR A 305 19.06 15.55 11.94
N ASP A 306 17.98 16.10 11.39
CA ASP A 306 17.95 17.14 10.35
C ASP A 306 16.44 17.43 10.07
N ARG A 307 15.82 18.59 10.29
CA ARG A 307 16.19 19.97 10.66
C ARG A 307 14.93 20.70 11.20
N VAL A 308 15.19 21.87 11.79
CA VAL A 308 14.26 23.00 12.00
C VAL A 308 13.40 23.29 10.78
#